data_AF-A0AA37SP52-F1
#
_entry.id   AF-A0AA37SP52-F1
#
_cell.length_a   1.000
_cell.length_b   1.000
_cell.length_c   1.000
_cell.angle_alpha   90.00
_cell.angle_beta   90.00
_cell.angle_gamma   90.00
#
_symmetry.space_group_name_H-M   'P 1'
#
loop_
_entity.id
_entity.type
_entity.pdbx_description
1 polymer ?
#
loop_
_entity_poly.entity_id
_entity_poly.type
_entity_poly.pdbx_seq_one_letter_code
_entity_poly.pdbx_strand_id
1 'polypeptide(L)'
;MWKLVLGLLFLGQFVYGQDVKKEAFKILESKCNDCHRIEKKESIFSLENMDMYARKINRQVFIFKIMPKGDEVKLSDKEKASLKTWIRWVKDQK
;
A
#
# COMPACT_ATOMS: atom_id res chain seq x y z
N MET A 1 27.40 -17.27 18.52
CA MET A 1 26.20 -16.58 19.05
C MET A 1 25.67 -15.44 18.17
N TRP A 2 26.45 -14.83 17.27
CA TRP A 2 25.94 -13.72 16.43
C TRP A 2 24.98 -14.16 15.29
N LYS A 3 25.13 -15.39 14.78
CA LYS A 3 24.25 -15.95 13.72
C LYS A 3 22.77 -16.02 14.16
N LEU A 4 22.50 -16.27 15.44
CA LEU A 4 21.15 -16.30 15.99
C LEU A 4 20.51 -14.90 16.09
N VAL A 5 21.31 -13.88 16.44
CA VAL A 5 20.84 -12.49 16.54
C VAL A 5 20.54 -11.91 15.15
N LEU A 6 21.38 -12.21 14.15
CA LEU A 6 21.11 -11.84 12.76
C LEU A 6 19.81 -12.48 12.23
N GLY A 7 19.58 -13.77 12.50
CA GLY A 7 18.35 -14.46 12.08
C GLY A 7 17.06 -13.85 12.63
N LEU A 8 17.08 -13.40 13.90
CA LEU A 8 15.93 -12.76 14.55
C LEU A 8 15.59 -11.38 13.95
N LEU A 9 16.59 -10.58 13.58
CA LEU A 9 16.39 -9.27 12.97
C LEU A 9 15.77 -9.37 11.56
N PHE A 10 16.23 -10.32 10.76
CA PHE A 10 15.70 -10.55 9.41
C PHE A 10 14.24 -11.03 9.44
N LEU A 11 13.86 -11.91 10.38
CA LEU A 11 12.47 -12.34 10.54
C LEU A 11 11.56 -11.18 10.96
N GLY A 12 12.01 -10.34 11.89
CA GLY A 12 11.24 -9.18 12.35
C GLY A 12 10.92 -8.19 11.22
N GLN A 13 11.90 -7.87 10.38
CA GLN A 13 11.71 -6.94 9.26
C GLN A 13 10.79 -7.53 8.18
N PHE A 14 10.89 -8.83 7.91
CA PHE A 14 10.02 -9.51 6.95
C PHE A 14 8.55 -9.51 7.41
N VAL A 15 8.29 -9.90 8.66
CA VAL A 15 6.93 -9.91 9.23
C VAL A 15 6.35 -8.50 9.24
N TYR A 16 7.12 -7.50 9.68
CA TYR A 16 6.70 -6.10 9.64
C TYR A 16 6.32 -5.64 8.23
N GLY A 17 7.13 -5.96 7.23
CA GLY A 17 6.83 -5.62 5.83
C GLY A 17 5.53 -6.27 5.32
N GLN A 18 5.27 -7.52 5.70
CA GLN A 18 4.02 -8.21 5.37
C GLN A 18 2.80 -7.52 6.00
N ASP A 19 2.89 -7.10 7.25
CA ASP A 19 1.79 -6.42 7.94
C ASP A 19 1.51 -5.03 7.33
N VAL A 20 2.57 -4.27 7.04
CA VAL A 20 2.47 -2.96 6.35
C VAL A 20 1.77 -3.13 4.99
N LYS A 21 2.15 -4.15 4.22
CA LYS A 21 1.55 -4.44 2.91
C LYS A 21 0.09 -4.86 3.01
N LYS A 22 -0.24 -5.77 3.92
CA LYS A 22 -1.63 -6.24 4.14
C LYS A 22 -2.56 -5.11 4.57
N GLU A 23 -2.09 -4.22 5.45
CA GLU A 23 -2.90 -3.09 5.91
C GLU A 23 -3.16 -2.09 4.77
N ALA A 24 -2.15 -1.78 3.97
CA ALA A 24 -2.33 -0.98 2.77
C ALA A 24 -3.28 -1.64 1.76
N PHE A 25 -3.20 -2.97 1.61
CA PHE A 25 -4.07 -3.69 0.68
C PHE A 25 -5.55 -3.57 1.05
N LYS A 26 -5.92 -3.73 2.33
CA LYS A 26 -7.31 -3.56 2.79
C LYS A 26 -7.88 -2.18 2.42
N ILE A 27 -7.04 -1.15 2.47
CA ILE A 27 -7.43 0.22 2.09
C ILE A 27 -7.63 0.30 0.58
N LEU A 28 -6.68 -0.20 -0.21
CA LEU A 28 -6.81 -0.22 -1.67
C LEU A 28 -8.04 -1.01 -2.12
N GLU A 29 -8.31 -2.14 -1.47
CA GLU A 29 -9.45 -3.02 -1.75
C GLU A 29 -10.79 -2.35 -1.46
N SER A 30 -10.90 -1.60 -0.36
CA SER A 30 -12.16 -0.96 0.08
C SER A 30 -12.35 0.48 -0.40
N LYS A 31 -11.28 1.19 -0.78
CA LYS A 31 -11.35 2.62 -1.15
C LYS A 31 -11.04 2.88 -2.62
N CYS A 32 -10.40 1.95 -3.31
CA CYS A 32 -9.97 2.15 -4.70
C CYS A 32 -10.54 1.09 -5.63
N ASN A 33 -10.51 -0.19 -5.22
CA ASN A 33 -10.92 -1.27 -6.09
C ASN A 33 -12.42 -1.26 -6.41
N ASP A 34 -13.28 -0.70 -5.56
CA ASP A 34 -14.72 -0.58 -5.86
C ASP A 34 -14.96 0.18 -7.17
N CYS A 35 -14.36 1.36 -7.32
CA CYS A 35 -14.44 2.13 -8.55
C CYS A 35 -13.65 1.46 -9.69
N HIS A 36 -12.46 0.90 -9.41
CA HIS A 36 -11.65 0.26 -10.46
C HIS A 36 -12.32 -1.00 -11.05
N ARG A 37 -13.11 -1.75 -10.26
CA ARG A 37 -13.89 -2.89 -10.76
C ARG A 37 -14.89 -2.49 -11.85
N ILE A 38 -15.40 -1.27 -11.80
CA ILE A 38 -16.39 -0.74 -12.73
C ILE A 38 -15.71 0.02 -13.87
N GLU A 39 -14.86 0.98 -13.54
CA GLU A 39 -14.36 1.99 -14.49
C GLU A 39 -12.92 1.75 -14.97
N LYS A 40 -12.12 0.93 -14.26
CA LYS A 40 -10.68 0.84 -14.48
C LYS A 40 -10.10 -0.54 -14.20
N LYS A 41 -10.66 -1.55 -14.87
CA LYS A 41 -10.42 -2.97 -14.59
C LYS A 41 -8.94 -3.36 -14.67
N GLU A 42 -8.17 -2.69 -15.53
CA GLU A 42 -6.73 -2.89 -15.68
C GLU A 42 -5.90 -2.38 -14.49
N SER A 43 -6.51 -1.61 -13.57
CA SER A 43 -5.86 -1.07 -12.37
C SER A 43 -6.44 -1.64 -11.06
N ILE A 44 -7.07 -2.82 -11.09
CA ILE A 44 -7.47 -3.51 -9.86
C ILE A 44 -6.22 -3.96 -9.10
N PHE A 45 -6.13 -3.55 -7.84
CA PHE A 45 -5.00 -3.88 -6.99
C PHE A 45 -5.21 -5.25 -6.32
N SER A 46 -4.14 -6.03 -6.23
CA SER A 46 -4.04 -7.29 -5.48
C SER A 46 -2.78 -7.28 -4.62
N LEU A 47 -2.67 -8.21 -3.66
CA LEU A 47 -1.44 -8.34 -2.87
C LEU A 47 -0.21 -8.60 -3.74
N GLU A 48 -0.38 -9.31 -4.86
CA GLU A 48 0.69 -9.67 -5.77
C GLU A 48 1.15 -8.47 -6.60
N ASN A 49 0.22 -7.59 -6.98
CA ASN A 49 0.50 -6.53 -7.96
C ASN A 49 0.69 -5.12 -7.35
N MET A 50 0.23 -4.88 -6.12
CA MET A 50 0.11 -3.51 -5.59
C MET A 50 1.44 -2.75 -5.55
N ASP A 51 2.54 -3.43 -5.26
CA ASP A 51 3.87 -2.80 -5.16
C ASP A 51 4.33 -2.21 -6.51
N MET A 52 3.89 -2.79 -7.63
CA MET A 52 4.14 -2.23 -8.96
C MET A 52 3.43 -0.89 -9.17
N TYR A 53 2.30 -0.69 -8.49
CA TYR A 53 1.48 0.52 -8.57
C TYR A 53 1.84 1.58 -7.52
N ALA A 54 2.70 1.28 -6.54
CA ALA A 54 3.03 2.19 -5.43
C ALA A 54 3.41 3.60 -5.89
N ARG A 55 4.23 3.72 -6.95
CA ARG A 55 4.61 5.03 -7.54
C ARG A 55 3.42 5.77 -8.16
N LYS A 56 2.51 5.05 -8.83
CA LYS A 56 1.30 5.63 -9.44
C LYS A 56 0.33 6.08 -8.34
N ILE A 57 0.09 5.23 -7.35
CA ILE A 57 -0.75 5.53 -6.19
C ILE A 57 -0.23 6.78 -5.46
N ASN A 58 1.09 6.88 -5.22
CA ASN A 58 1.68 8.05 -4.59
C ASN A 58 1.32 9.35 -5.33
N ARG A 59 1.45 9.35 -6.67
CA ARG A 59 1.10 10.51 -7.49
C ARG A 59 -0.39 10.83 -7.40
N GLN A 60 -1.25 9.85 -7.58
CA GLN A 60 -2.69 10.06 -7.69
C GLN A 60 -3.32 10.50 -6.36
N VAL A 61 -2.91 9.87 -5.25
CA VAL A 61 -3.51 10.08 -3.91
C VAL A 61 -2.89 11.27 -3.19
N PHE A 62 -1.55 11.41 -3.21
CA PHE A 62 -0.87 12.37 -2.33
C PHE A 62 -0.38 13.64 -3.03
N ILE A 63 -0.02 13.54 -4.32
CA ILE A 63 0.50 14.68 -5.07
C ILE A 63 -0.65 15.39 -5.79
N PHE A 64 -1.35 14.67 -6.65
CA PHE A 64 -2.46 15.21 -7.44
C PHE A 64 -3.75 15.31 -6.64
N LYS A 65 -3.92 14.46 -5.61
CA LYS A 65 -5.11 14.43 -4.74
C LYS A 65 -6.40 14.24 -5.53
N ILE A 66 -6.34 13.41 -6.58
CA ILE A 66 -7.49 13.08 -7.46
C ILE A 66 -8.06 11.69 -7.18
N MET A 67 -7.53 11.00 -6.17
CA MET A 67 -7.99 9.69 -5.73
C MET A 67 -8.10 9.63 -4.19
N PRO A 68 -9.13 8.95 -3.63
CA PRO A 68 -10.20 8.25 -4.34
C PRO A 68 -11.12 9.17 -5.16
N LYS A 69 -11.82 8.61 -6.15
CA LYS A 69 -12.69 9.37 -7.05
C LYS A 69 -13.98 9.78 -6.33
N GLY A 70 -14.40 11.03 -6.51
CA GLY A 70 -15.64 11.57 -5.94
C GLY A 70 -15.54 11.89 -4.46
N ASP A 71 -16.66 12.32 -3.87
CA ASP A 71 -16.70 12.81 -2.48
C ASP A 71 -17.26 11.81 -1.46
N GLU A 72 -17.84 10.70 -1.94
CA GLU A 72 -18.47 9.69 -1.09
C GLU A 72 -17.42 8.77 -0.44
N VAL A 73 -16.38 8.39 -1.18
CA VAL A 73 -15.30 7.52 -0.70
C VAL A 73 -14.09 8.38 -0.36
N LYS A 74 -13.80 8.51 0.94
CA LYS A 74 -12.64 9.27 1.44
C LYS A 74 -11.70 8.38 2.23
N LEU A 75 -10.42 8.74 2.17
CA LEU A 75 -9.38 8.23 3.05
C LEU A 75 -9.36 9.07 4.32
N SER A 76 -9.48 8.41 5.46
CA SER A 76 -9.13 8.97 6.76
C SER A 76 -7.62 9.24 6.84
N ASP A 77 -7.20 10.06 7.80
CA ASP A 77 -5.78 10.36 7.96
C ASP A 77 -4.96 9.15 8.39
N LYS A 78 -5.57 8.21 9.13
CA LYS A 78 -4.97 6.92 9.44
C LYS A 78 -4.73 6.09 8.17
N GLU A 79 -5.71 5.99 7.29
CA GLU A 79 -5.57 5.25 6.03
C GLU A 79 -4.52 5.89 5.10
N LYS A 80 -4.50 7.23 5.02
CA LYS A 80 -3.43 7.96 4.31
C LYS A 80 -2.06 7.65 4.88
N ALA A 81 -1.92 7.60 6.20
CA ALA A 81 -0.66 7.27 6.87
C ALA A 81 -0.22 5.84 6.54
N SER A 82 -1.12 4.85 6.63
CA SER A 82 -0.84 3.46 6.27
C SER A 82 -0.37 3.32 4.81
N LEU A 83 -1.06 3.97 3.86
CA LEU A 83 -0.65 3.97 2.46
C LEU A 83 0.72 4.64 2.25
N LYS A 84 1.02 5.76 2.93
CA LYS A 84 2.34 6.41 2.86
C LYS A 84 3.44 5.53 3.43
N THR A 85 3.18 4.86 4.55
CA THR A 85 4.13 3.92 5.17
C THR A 85 4.46 2.78 4.22
N TRP A 86 3.45 2.16 3.62
CA TRP A 86 3.65 1.12 2.62
C TRP A 86 4.41 1.61 1.38
N ILE A 87 4.07 2.77 0.82
CA ILE A 87 4.79 3.35 -0.33
C ILE A 87 6.28 3.57 -0.03
N ARG A 88 6.59 4.06 1.19
CA ARG A 88 7.99 4.23 1.64
C ARG A 88 8.68 2.89 1.76
N TRP A 89 8.04 1.92 2.41
CA TRP A 89 8.58 0.57 2.54
C TRP A 89 8.90 -0.04 1.16
N VAL A 90 7.99 0.06 0.17
CA VAL A 90 8.24 -0.41 -1.20
C VAL A 90 9.42 0.32 -1.86
N LYS A 91 9.60 1.62 -1.59
CA LYS A 91 10.73 2.40 -2.11
C LYS A 91 12.05 1.91 -1.51
N ASP A 92 12.07 1.59 -0.22
CA ASP A 92 13.29 1.18 0.49
C ASP A 92 13.73 -0.26 0.16
N GLN A 93 12.90 -1.05 -0.53
CA GLN A 93 13.27 -2.38 -1.03
C GLN A 93 13.98 -2.35 -2.41
N LYS A 94 14.15 -1.18 -3.03
CA LYS A 94 14.74 -1.02 -4.38
C LYS A 94 16.03 -0.21 -4.34
#